data_AF-A0A6M1NT46-F1
#
_entry.id   AF-A0A6M1NT46-F1
#
_cell.length_a   1.000
_cell.length_b   1.000
_cell.length_c   1.000
_cell.angle_alpha   90.00
_cell.angle_beta   90.00
_cell.angle_gamma   90.00
#
_symmetry.space_group_name_H-M   'P 1'
#
loop_
_entity.id
_entity.type
_entity.pdbx_description
1 polymer ?
#
loop_
_entity_poly.entity_id
_entity_poly.type
_entity_poly.pdbx_seq_one_letter_code
_entity_poly.pdbx_strand_id
1 'polypeptide(L)'
;MIRFSKSFLIGTICTSILAISCSKTLDIQPEDKLDRTLMYNTLADADAAVLGIYGQFAALGDKYILWNELRADLVDVTRNANPYLQQLSNHEVTQDNPYVDPTSFYKVIFSCNDALYNFKIMEREGKLSNEEYNQRYSDIMVLRTWLYLQLGIHFGEIPYLATNIEDVSQIKELNMMPKTKFEALIDILINDVKDLPYTEYFAYPNGTSLIFTTDGYNTNKIFANKPHVIGELYLWKGNYLEAARWYKKALTAEDKNTNVSIQFNHNRVGWFDNADANIQVSFARGQEGASLVNSLTEGWRSLFALPNTNRHWNSEWNWSIPYHNSFAPGNPFIELASKEGNYQIKPSQKSMDLWNSKTNINGIPWDARGKLSYTVDAAGDPVITKYTDNSTSTLTLLNKGGQWNIARAAGAHLRFAEAANRDGHGRVAYALLNNGIKSTFYYGGFTSNNTTLAPGSFFELESQISHQGFGNDRVTYSESSPYHFDARDNQYIVRGVWYRNVGVRGRAMLPALQFPGIKYGPGTANNYGSVMIEYNVPIADLEDKIIEEAALELAFEGGRWSDLMRIARRRNDPSFLAEKVYEKLSKANNPKAAEVRSKLMNMSNWYLPFKIQ
;
A
#
# COMPACT_ATOMS: atom_id res chain seq x y z
N MET A 1 14.30 21.63 -86.99
CA MET A 1 14.13 22.78 -86.07
C MET A 1 15.03 22.52 -84.86
N ILE A 2 16.25 23.05 -84.82
CA ILE A 2 16.67 24.30 -84.13
C ILE A 2 16.47 24.13 -82.60
N ARG A 3 17.46 24.16 -81.68
CA ARG A 3 18.82 24.75 -81.63
C ARG A 3 19.66 24.14 -80.49
N PHE A 4 20.98 24.36 -80.60
CA PHE A 4 22.10 24.02 -79.70
C PHE A 4 22.13 24.73 -78.32
N SER A 5 22.78 24.07 -77.33
CA SER A 5 23.91 24.52 -76.45
C SER A 5 23.77 23.96 -75.01
N LYS A 6 24.63 23.04 -74.52
CA LYS A 6 25.92 23.24 -73.82
C LYS A 6 25.82 24.29 -72.69
N SER A 7 26.04 23.98 -71.41
CA SER A 7 27.35 23.58 -70.85
C SER A 7 27.28 23.12 -69.38
N PHE A 8 28.18 22.18 -69.03
CA PHE A 8 29.01 22.09 -67.79
C PHE A 8 28.31 21.72 -66.46
N LEU A 9 28.86 20.91 -65.52
CA LEU A 9 30.12 20.17 -65.38
C LEU A 9 30.07 19.34 -64.06
N ILE A 10 30.93 18.31 -63.98
CA ILE A 10 31.46 17.59 -62.77
C ILE A 10 30.47 16.60 -62.13
N GLY A 11 30.76 15.31 -61.96
CA GLY A 11 32.00 14.54 -62.09
C GLY A 11 32.02 13.50 -60.95
N THR A 12 31.69 12.25 -61.22
CA THR A 12 32.60 11.10 -61.39
C THR A 12 33.11 10.48 -60.06
N ILE A 13 32.92 9.15 -59.94
CA ILE A 13 33.91 8.10 -59.59
C ILE A 13 33.31 7.06 -58.62
N CYS A 14 32.86 5.96 -59.21
CA CYS A 14 32.79 4.63 -58.61
C CYS A 14 34.05 3.88 -59.03
N THR A 15 34.96 3.56 -58.10
CA THR A 15 36.02 2.55 -58.35
C THR A 15 36.50 1.93 -57.03
N SER A 16 36.09 0.66 -56.81
CA SER A 16 36.80 -0.47 -56.19
C SER A 16 37.94 -0.24 -55.19
N ILE A 17 37.85 -0.88 -54.02
CA ILE A 17 39.01 -1.36 -53.25
C ILE A 17 38.82 -2.84 -52.88
N LEU A 18 39.88 -3.57 -53.17
CA LEU A 18 40.13 -5.00 -53.00
C LEU A 18 40.22 -5.41 -51.52
N ALA A 19 39.69 -6.59 -51.19
CA ALA A 19 39.90 -7.25 -49.91
C ALA A 19 40.91 -8.41 -50.08
N ILE A 20 42.12 -8.26 -49.52
CA ILE A 20 42.99 -9.38 -49.14
C ILE A 20 43.66 -9.05 -47.79
N SER A 21 43.28 -9.87 -46.80
CA SER A 21 44.06 -10.45 -45.70
C SER A 21 45.22 -9.65 -45.06
N CYS A 22 45.08 -9.39 -43.76
CA CYS A 22 46.19 -9.54 -42.82
C CYS A 22 45.67 -9.83 -41.41
N SER A 23 46.10 -10.97 -40.88
CA SER A 23 45.91 -11.45 -39.52
C SER A 23 46.49 -10.46 -38.50
N LYS A 24 45.61 -9.73 -37.80
CA LYS A 24 45.86 -9.30 -36.44
C LYS A 24 44.70 -9.80 -35.61
N THR A 25 44.99 -10.84 -34.84
CA THR A 25 44.41 -11.12 -33.53
C THR A 25 43.94 -9.81 -32.88
N LEU A 26 42.65 -9.53 -33.00
CA LEU A 26 41.96 -8.71 -32.03
C LEU A 26 41.93 -9.56 -30.75
N ASP A 27 42.74 -9.20 -29.77
CA ASP A 27 42.36 -9.42 -28.38
C ASP A 27 41.08 -8.61 -28.15
N ILE A 28 39.94 -9.25 -28.46
CA ILE A 28 38.64 -8.81 -27.96
C ILE A 28 38.70 -9.12 -26.47
N GLN A 29 39.11 -8.12 -25.68
CA GLN A 29 38.81 -8.13 -24.25
C GLN A 29 37.29 -8.35 -24.13
N PRO A 30 36.83 -9.33 -23.34
CA PRO A 30 35.41 -9.56 -23.21
C PRO A 30 34.72 -8.27 -22.75
N GLU A 31 33.88 -7.70 -23.62
CA GLU A 31 32.88 -6.67 -23.29
C GLU A 31 31.86 -7.31 -22.33
N ASP A 32 32.20 -7.50 -21.05
CA ASP A 32 31.18 -7.83 -20.05
C ASP A 32 31.58 -7.64 -18.58
N LYS A 33 32.50 -6.70 -18.31
CA LYS A 33 32.56 -6.03 -17.00
C LYS A 33 32.82 -4.56 -17.25
N LEU A 34 31.75 -3.76 -17.32
CA LEU A 34 31.88 -2.32 -17.03
C LEU A 34 32.67 -2.23 -15.72
N ASP A 35 33.79 -1.52 -15.73
CA ASP A 35 34.62 -1.39 -14.53
C ASP A 35 33.73 -0.89 -13.38
N ARG A 36 33.64 -1.63 -12.26
CA ARG A 36 32.79 -1.24 -11.12
C ARG A 36 33.13 0.15 -10.60
N THR A 37 34.39 0.56 -10.78
CA THR A 37 34.85 1.92 -10.43
C THR A 37 34.19 3.00 -11.31
N LEU A 38 33.68 2.65 -12.49
CA LEU A 38 32.99 3.56 -13.41
C LEU A 38 31.48 3.68 -13.12
N MET A 39 30.86 2.76 -12.36
CA MET A 39 29.40 2.71 -12.16
C MET A 39 28.83 3.67 -11.11
N TYR A 40 29.65 4.23 -10.22
CA TYR A 40 29.20 5.09 -9.12
C TYR A 40 30.09 6.34 -9.00
N ASN A 41 30.04 7.22 -10.00
CA ASN A 41 30.89 8.42 -10.04
C ASN A 41 30.14 9.73 -9.92
N THR A 42 28.90 9.79 -10.38
CA THR A 42 28.12 11.01 -10.47
C THR A 42 26.76 10.87 -9.80
N LEU A 43 26.13 12.00 -9.48
CA LEU A 43 24.74 12.03 -9.00
C LEU A 43 23.78 11.26 -9.93
N ALA A 44 23.98 11.41 -11.25
CA ALA A 44 23.18 10.73 -12.25
C ALA A 44 23.34 9.20 -12.22
N ASP A 45 24.56 8.71 -11.96
CA ASP A 45 24.79 7.27 -11.78
C ASP A 45 24.07 6.75 -10.53
N ALA A 46 24.09 7.52 -9.44
CA ALA A 46 23.36 7.17 -8.23
C ALA A 46 21.84 7.16 -8.45
N ASP A 47 21.30 8.11 -9.22
CA ASP A 47 19.88 8.13 -9.61
C ASP A 47 19.51 6.94 -10.49
N ALA A 48 20.34 6.62 -11.47
CA ALA A 48 20.15 5.46 -12.33
C ALA A 48 20.16 4.16 -11.52
N ALA A 49 21.05 4.03 -10.52
CA ALA A 49 21.08 2.89 -9.62
C ALA A 49 19.78 2.77 -8.81
N VAL A 50 19.27 3.87 -8.23
CA VAL A 50 18.00 3.87 -7.50
C VAL A 50 16.85 3.44 -8.42
N LEU A 51 16.70 4.08 -9.58
CA LEU A 51 15.61 3.77 -10.52
C LEU A 51 15.70 2.34 -11.06
N GLY A 52 16.91 1.85 -11.33
CA GLY A 52 17.16 0.47 -11.75
C GLY A 52 16.72 -0.55 -10.70
N ILE A 53 16.99 -0.30 -9.41
CA ILE A 53 16.51 -1.13 -8.30
C ILE A 53 14.98 -1.16 -8.25
N TYR A 54 14.32 0.01 -8.38
CA TYR A 54 12.85 0.06 -8.42
C TYR A 54 12.26 -0.61 -9.68
N GLY A 55 12.98 -0.61 -10.79
CA GLY A 55 12.63 -1.40 -11.98
C GLY A 55 12.64 -2.91 -11.71
N GLN A 56 13.65 -3.42 -10.98
CA GLN A 56 13.65 -4.82 -10.54
C GLN A 56 12.55 -5.11 -9.52
N PHE A 57 12.31 -4.18 -8.59
CA PHE A 57 11.25 -4.28 -7.60
C PHE A 57 9.87 -4.42 -8.23
N ALA A 58 9.60 -3.69 -9.33
CA ALA A 58 8.34 -3.74 -10.07
C ALA A 58 7.98 -5.16 -10.55
N ALA A 59 8.97 -6.05 -10.74
CA ALA A 59 8.78 -7.43 -11.17
C ALA A 59 8.33 -8.38 -10.04
N LEU A 60 8.22 -7.90 -8.79
CA LEU A 60 7.84 -8.72 -7.64
C LEU A 60 6.33 -8.66 -7.31
N GLY A 61 5.57 -7.80 -8.00
CA GLY A 61 4.19 -7.48 -7.65
C GLY A 61 3.25 -8.70 -7.63
N ASP A 62 3.40 -9.62 -8.59
CA ASP A 62 2.62 -10.84 -8.67
C ASP A 62 2.84 -11.76 -7.47
N LYS A 63 4.10 -12.05 -7.12
CA LYS A 63 4.46 -12.87 -5.96
C LYS A 63 3.96 -12.22 -4.67
N TYR A 64 4.13 -10.90 -4.52
CA TYR A 64 3.64 -10.18 -3.35
C TYR A 64 2.12 -10.33 -3.17
N ILE A 65 1.34 -10.12 -4.24
CA ILE A 65 -0.13 -10.29 -4.20
C ILE A 65 -0.50 -11.74 -3.92
N LEU A 66 0.13 -12.72 -4.57
CA LEU A 66 -0.19 -14.14 -4.37
C LEU A 66 0.13 -14.57 -2.92
N TRP A 67 1.25 -14.13 -2.37
CA TRP A 67 1.64 -14.47 -1.00
C TRP A 67 0.74 -13.84 0.05
N ASN A 68 0.21 -12.64 -0.20
CA ASN A 68 -0.58 -11.92 0.78
C ASN A 68 -2.11 -12.04 0.60
N GLU A 69 -2.61 -12.29 -0.60
CA GLU A 69 -4.05 -12.38 -0.86
C GLU A 69 -4.51 -13.81 -1.10
N LEU A 70 -3.86 -14.57 -2.00
CA LEU A 70 -4.32 -15.92 -2.37
C LEU A 70 -4.18 -16.93 -1.22
N ARG A 71 -3.12 -16.79 -0.41
CA ARG A 71 -2.92 -17.63 0.79
C ARG A 71 -3.95 -17.31 1.89
N ALA A 72 -4.51 -16.11 1.90
CA ALA A 72 -5.47 -15.63 2.88
C ALA A 72 -6.90 -15.99 2.48
N ASP A 73 -7.87 -15.14 2.86
CA ASP A 73 -9.30 -15.44 2.81
C ASP A 73 -10.11 -14.65 1.76
N LEU A 74 -9.53 -13.65 1.10
CA LEU A 74 -10.28 -12.75 0.20
C LEU A 74 -10.20 -13.12 -1.28
N VAL A 75 -9.13 -13.78 -1.71
CA VAL A 75 -8.88 -14.23 -3.09
C VAL A 75 -8.92 -15.75 -3.15
N ASP A 76 -9.49 -16.28 -4.23
CA ASP A 76 -9.51 -17.70 -4.52
C ASP A 76 -9.03 -17.98 -5.95
N VAL A 77 -8.71 -19.24 -6.23
CA VAL A 77 -8.33 -19.69 -7.57
C VAL A 77 -9.55 -19.83 -8.48
N THR A 78 -9.35 -19.70 -9.78
CA THR A 78 -10.36 -20.03 -10.78
C THR A 78 -10.19 -21.46 -11.28
N ARG A 79 -11.10 -21.92 -12.14
CA ARG A 79 -10.95 -23.19 -12.88
C ARG A 79 -9.74 -23.23 -13.82
N ASN A 80 -9.19 -22.07 -14.19
CA ASN A 80 -8.03 -21.95 -15.07
C ASN A 80 -6.70 -21.96 -14.29
N ALA A 81 -6.75 -21.91 -12.96
CA ALA A 81 -5.55 -21.85 -12.15
C ALA A 81 -4.69 -23.10 -12.34
N ASN A 82 -3.40 -22.88 -12.59
CA ASN A 82 -2.45 -23.97 -12.71
C ASN A 82 -2.28 -24.72 -11.36
N PRO A 83 -1.74 -25.96 -11.38
CA PRO A 83 -1.60 -26.77 -10.17
C PRO A 83 -0.79 -26.10 -9.05
N TYR A 84 0.19 -25.25 -9.38
CA TYR A 84 1.03 -24.57 -8.39
C TYR A 84 0.27 -23.47 -7.64
N LEU A 85 -0.65 -22.76 -8.29
CA LEU A 85 -1.54 -21.81 -7.62
C LEU A 85 -2.58 -22.53 -6.75
N GLN A 86 -3.08 -23.68 -7.19
CA GLN A 86 -3.96 -24.51 -6.38
C GLN A 86 -3.25 -24.99 -5.10
N GLN A 87 -1.99 -25.43 -5.19
CA GLN A 87 -1.17 -25.75 -4.02
C GLN A 87 -1.01 -24.55 -3.08
N LEU A 88 -0.84 -23.34 -3.63
CA LEU A 88 -0.71 -22.12 -2.83
C LEU A 88 -2.01 -21.80 -2.06
N SER A 89 -3.17 -21.87 -2.73
CA SER A 89 -4.48 -21.65 -2.09
C SER A 89 -4.81 -22.72 -1.04
N ASN A 90 -4.43 -23.97 -1.31
CA ASN A 90 -4.66 -25.12 -0.44
C ASN A 90 -3.59 -25.31 0.65
N HIS A 91 -2.58 -24.44 0.76
CA HIS A 91 -1.48 -24.59 1.72
C HIS A 91 -0.73 -25.93 1.59
N GLU A 92 -0.59 -26.46 0.37
CA GLU A 92 0.10 -27.73 0.03
C GLU A 92 1.39 -27.50 -0.75
N VAL A 93 1.93 -26.28 -0.66
CA VAL A 93 3.12 -25.86 -1.39
C VAL A 93 4.32 -26.75 -1.08
N THR A 94 5.00 -27.18 -2.14
CA THR A 94 6.29 -27.87 -2.06
C THR A 94 7.43 -26.95 -2.49
N GLN A 95 8.67 -27.37 -2.23
CA GLN A 95 9.88 -26.60 -2.56
C GLN A 95 10.08 -26.31 -4.05
N ASP A 96 9.45 -27.09 -4.94
CA ASP A 96 9.61 -26.96 -6.39
C ASP A 96 8.52 -26.06 -7.01
N ASN A 97 7.62 -25.50 -6.19
CA ASN A 97 6.61 -24.57 -6.65
C ASN A 97 7.25 -23.22 -7.04
N PRO A 98 7.15 -22.77 -8.30
CA PRO A 98 7.83 -21.57 -8.78
C PRO A 98 7.32 -20.27 -8.14
N TYR A 99 6.09 -20.26 -7.60
CA TYR A 99 5.52 -19.08 -6.96
C TYR A 99 6.10 -18.82 -5.57
N VAL A 100 6.86 -19.74 -4.99
CA VAL A 100 7.47 -19.57 -3.66
C VAL A 100 9.00 -19.49 -3.70
N ASP A 101 9.58 -19.37 -4.89
CA ASP A 101 11.00 -19.11 -5.05
C ASP A 101 11.35 -17.67 -4.61
N PRO A 102 12.16 -17.49 -3.53
CA PRO A 102 12.55 -16.18 -3.02
C PRO A 102 13.69 -15.53 -3.81
N THR A 103 14.26 -16.21 -4.82
CA THR A 103 15.42 -15.73 -5.59
C THR A 103 15.26 -14.32 -6.12
N SER A 104 14.09 -13.97 -6.66
CA SER A 104 13.84 -12.64 -7.21
C SER A 104 13.87 -11.54 -6.15
N PHE A 105 13.43 -11.81 -4.92
CA PHE A 105 13.53 -10.86 -3.80
C PHE A 105 15.00 -10.65 -3.40
N TYR A 106 15.77 -11.73 -3.32
CA TYR A 106 17.20 -11.62 -3.00
C TYR A 106 18.00 -10.87 -4.06
N LYS A 107 17.68 -11.04 -5.36
CA LYS A 107 18.31 -10.25 -6.44
C LYS A 107 18.18 -8.74 -6.20
N VAL A 108 16.97 -8.27 -5.85
CA VAL A 108 16.76 -6.86 -5.52
C VAL A 108 17.53 -6.47 -4.26
N ILE A 109 17.54 -7.31 -3.23
CA ILE A 109 18.33 -7.08 -2.00
C ILE A 109 19.82 -6.95 -2.29
N PHE A 110 20.37 -7.75 -3.21
CA PHE A 110 21.77 -7.62 -3.63
C PHE A 110 22.03 -6.28 -4.30
N SER A 111 21.16 -5.86 -5.23
CA SER A 111 21.27 -4.52 -5.84
C SER A 111 21.13 -3.40 -4.81
N CYS A 112 20.26 -3.55 -3.81
CA CYS A 112 20.19 -2.61 -2.69
C CYS A 112 21.51 -2.56 -1.89
N ASN A 113 22.09 -3.70 -1.55
CA ASN A 113 23.35 -3.76 -0.79
C ASN A 113 24.49 -3.09 -1.55
N ASP A 114 24.62 -3.37 -2.85
CA ASP A 114 25.61 -2.75 -3.73
C ASP A 114 25.44 -1.22 -3.76
N ALA A 115 24.23 -0.72 -3.99
CA ALA A 115 23.97 0.73 -4.00
C ALA A 115 24.25 1.38 -2.64
N LEU A 116 23.80 0.78 -1.53
CA LEU A 116 24.03 1.32 -0.18
C LEU A 116 25.52 1.41 0.16
N TYR A 117 26.32 0.44 -0.28
CA TYR A 117 27.77 0.46 -0.10
C TYR A 117 28.43 1.56 -0.94
N ASN A 118 28.08 1.64 -2.22
CA ASN A 118 28.69 2.62 -3.12
C ASN A 118 28.25 4.06 -2.80
N PHE A 119 27.01 4.30 -2.36
CA PHE A 119 26.58 5.63 -1.91
C PHE A 119 27.43 6.15 -0.74
N LYS A 120 27.83 5.27 0.19
CA LYS A 120 28.75 5.64 1.29
C LYS A 120 30.14 6.02 0.80
N ILE A 121 30.62 5.40 -0.28
CA ILE A 121 31.90 5.75 -0.90
C ILE A 121 31.76 7.10 -1.61
N MET A 122 30.70 7.28 -2.40
CA MET A 122 30.45 8.52 -3.12
C MET A 122 30.31 9.73 -2.20
N GLU A 123 29.64 9.60 -1.06
CA GLU A 123 29.56 10.66 -0.05
C GLU A 123 30.94 10.99 0.55
N ARG A 124 31.70 9.96 0.95
CA ARG A 124 33.06 10.14 1.49
C ARG A 124 34.04 10.79 0.50
N GLU A 125 33.88 10.49 -0.79
CA GLU A 125 34.69 11.06 -1.87
C GLU A 125 34.18 12.43 -2.35
N GLY A 126 33.08 12.94 -1.78
CA GLY A 126 32.50 14.23 -2.16
C GLY A 126 31.78 14.23 -3.51
N LYS A 127 31.47 13.04 -4.06
CA LYS A 127 30.69 12.85 -5.30
C LYS A 127 29.19 13.03 -5.07
N LEU A 128 28.72 12.80 -3.84
CA LEU A 128 27.39 13.16 -3.36
C LEU A 128 27.54 14.15 -2.20
N SER A 129 26.71 15.19 -2.18
CA SER A 129 26.50 15.98 -0.97
C SER A 129 25.80 15.14 0.11
N ASN A 130 25.90 15.56 1.37
CA ASN A 130 25.22 14.88 2.48
C ASN A 130 23.71 14.76 2.25
N GLU A 131 23.08 15.81 1.69
CA GLU A 131 21.65 15.80 1.41
C GLU A 131 21.28 14.80 0.32
N GLU A 132 22.05 14.76 -0.78
CA GLU A 132 21.86 13.81 -1.87
C GLU A 132 22.09 12.35 -1.42
N TYR A 133 23.11 12.11 -0.59
CA TYR A 133 23.37 10.82 0.01
C TYR A 133 22.23 10.39 0.93
N ASN A 134 21.80 11.26 1.85
CA ASN A 134 20.80 10.94 2.86
C ASN A 134 19.48 10.47 2.25
N GLN A 135 19.04 11.12 1.17
CA GLN A 135 17.83 10.76 0.44
C GLN A 135 17.94 9.35 -0.17
N ARG A 136 18.94 9.14 -1.04
CA ARG A 136 19.15 7.90 -1.80
C ARG A 136 19.42 6.71 -0.89
N TYR A 137 20.28 6.92 0.11
CA TYR A 137 20.58 5.90 1.11
C TYR A 137 19.31 5.46 1.85
N SER A 138 18.51 6.42 2.32
CA SER A 138 17.29 6.10 3.07
C SER A 138 16.22 5.45 2.19
N ASP A 139 16.08 5.86 0.92
CA ASP A 139 15.14 5.25 -0.03
C ASP A 139 15.45 3.78 -0.31
N ILE A 140 16.74 3.45 -0.49
CA ILE A 140 17.17 2.07 -0.73
C ILE A 140 17.17 1.24 0.55
N MET A 141 17.56 1.81 1.69
CA MET A 141 17.57 1.09 2.97
C MET A 141 16.17 0.65 3.39
N VAL A 142 15.18 1.52 3.23
CA VAL A 142 13.77 1.20 3.53
C VAL A 142 13.22 0.15 2.59
N LEU A 143 13.52 0.23 1.29
CA LEU A 143 13.11 -0.78 0.32
C LEU A 143 13.71 -2.16 0.67
N ARG A 144 15.01 -2.21 0.95
CA ARG A 144 15.70 -3.43 1.39
C ARG A 144 15.05 -4.01 2.64
N THR A 145 14.73 -3.15 3.60
CA THR A 145 14.08 -3.53 4.85
C THR A 145 12.71 -4.14 4.61
N TRP A 146 11.91 -3.52 3.73
CA TRP A 146 10.60 -4.06 3.36
C TRP A 146 10.70 -5.41 2.66
N LEU A 147 11.68 -5.61 1.77
CA LEU A 147 11.93 -6.90 1.10
C LEU A 147 12.23 -8.02 2.11
N TYR A 148 13.10 -7.75 3.09
CA TYR A 148 13.36 -8.69 4.17
C TYR A 148 12.14 -8.94 5.06
N LEU A 149 11.34 -7.91 5.35
CA LEU A 149 10.10 -8.06 6.10
C LEU A 149 9.14 -9.04 5.39
N GLN A 150 8.93 -8.88 4.08
CA GLN A 150 8.09 -9.79 3.30
C GLN A 150 8.64 -11.22 3.31
N LEU A 151 9.94 -11.40 3.10
CA LEU A 151 10.59 -12.71 3.21
C LEU A 151 10.42 -13.32 4.61
N GLY A 152 10.57 -12.53 5.67
CA GLY A 152 10.39 -12.97 7.05
C GLY A 152 8.96 -13.43 7.35
N ILE A 153 7.96 -12.67 6.90
CA ILE A 153 6.54 -13.00 7.04
C ILE A 153 6.22 -14.35 6.39
N HIS A 154 6.77 -14.59 5.20
CA HIS A 154 6.38 -15.74 4.39
C HIS A 154 7.22 -16.98 4.64
N PHE A 155 8.49 -16.87 5.00
CA PHE A 155 9.39 -18.03 5.17
C PHE A 155 9.79 -18.29 6.63
N GLY A 156 9.58 -17.34 7.54
CA GLY A 156 9.75 -17.51 8.99
C GLY A 156 11.20 -17.52 9.47
N GLU A 157 12.10 -18.17 8.74
CA GLU A 157 13.53 -18.15 8.96
C GLU A 157 14.25 -17.98 7.62
N ILE A 158 15.07 -16.94 7.50
CA ILE A 158 15.71 -16.56 6.22
C ILE A 158 17.16 -16.15 6.42
N PRO A 159 18.05 -16.34 5.44
CA PRO A 159 19.39 -15.76 5.50
C PRO A 159 19.30 -14.23 5.40
N TYR A 160 19.93 -13.55 6.36
CA TYR A 160 20.03 -12.09 6.38
C TYR A 160 21.46 -11.68 6.02
N LEU A 161 21.59 -10.72 5.10
CA LEU A 161 22.86 -10.25 4.57
C LEU A 161 23.13 -8.83 5.03
N ALA A 162 23.98 -8.70 6.05
CA ALA A 162 24.37 -7.41 6.61
C ALA A 162 25.33 -6.62 5.69
N THR A 163 26.09 -7.32 4.85
CA THR A 163 27.16 -6.74 4.02
C THR A 163 27.10 -7.24 2.58
N ASN A 164 27.92 -6.63 1.73
CA ASN A 164 28.02 -6.98 0.32
C ASN A 164 28.47 -8.43 0.15
N ILE A 165 27.66 -9.20 -0.54
CA ILE A 165 28.13 -10.31 -1.35
C ILE A 165 28.40 -9.69 -2.71
N GLU A 166 29.59 -9.94 -3.24
CA GLU A 166 30.09 -9.23 -4.41
C GLU A 166 29.47 -9.73 -5.72
N ASP A 167 28.73 -10.84 -5.71
CA ASP A 167 28.17 -11.43 -6.93
C ASP A 167 26.81 -12.11 -6.72
N VAL A 168 25.86 -11.78 -7.59
CA VAL A 168 24.54 -12.40 -7.70
C VAL A 168 24.65 -13.90 -7.99
N SER A 169 25.77 -14.37 -8.57
CA SER A 169 26.06 -15.79 -8.77
C SER A 169 26.11 -16.59 -7.45
N GLN A 170 26.39 -15.93 -6.33
CA GLN A 170 26.44 -16.53 -4.99
C GLN A 170 25.06 -16.65 -4.32
N ILE A 171 23.98 -16.25 -5.00
CA ILE A 171 22.61 -16.41 -4.50
C ILE A 171 22.33 -17.85 -4.02
N LYS A 172 22.87 -18.87 -4.70
CA LYS A 172 22.66 -20.27 -4.32
C LYS A 172 23.29 -20.64 -2.98
N GLU A 173 24.33 -19.92 -2.56
CA GLU A 173 25.00 -20.11 -1.26
C GLU A 173 24.08 -19.75 -0.09
N LEU A 174 23.05 -18.91 -0.32
CA LEU A 174 22.03 -18.57 0.67
C LEU A 174 21.28 -19.80 1.21
N ASN A 175 21.21 -20.89 0.44
CA ASN A 175 20.62 -22.15 0.93
C ASN A 175 21.43 -22.77 2.08
N MET A 176 22.74 -22.49 2.16
CA MET A 176 23.65 -23.04 3.17
C MET A 176 23.93 -22.06 4.31
N MET A 177 23.55 -20.79 4.15
CA MET A 177 23.81 -19.76 5.16
C MET A 177 22.94 -19.95 6.41
N PRO A 178 23.45 -19.56 7.59
CA PRO A 178 22.66 -19.49 8.81
C PRO A 178 21.43 -18.61 8.61
N LYS A 179 20.26 -19.12 9.02
CA LYS A 179 18.99 -18.42 8.91
C LYS A 179 18.69 -17.65 10.19
N THR A 180 18.17 -16.44 10.02
CA THR A 180 17.68 -15.57 11.09
C THR A 180 16.18 -15.80 11.24
N LYS A 181 15.74 -16.04 12.48
CA LYS A 181 14.32 -16.19 12.80
C LYS A 181 13.58 -14.86 12.68
N PHE A 182 12.31 -14.92 12.32
CA PHE A 182 11.49 -13.74 12.07
C PHE A 182 11.51 -12.71 13.22
N GLU A 183 11.38 -13.15 14.48
CA GLU A 183 11.39 -12.22 15.62
C GLU A 183 12.73 -11.47 15.76
N ALA A 184 13.85 -12.17 15.58
CA ALA A 184 15.17 -11.55 15.60
C ALA A 184 15.41 -10.67 14.35
N LEU A 185 14.85 -11.08 13.21
CA LEU A 185 14.88 -10.29 11.98
C LEU A 185 14.18 -8.94 12.19
N ILE A 186 13.00 -8.89 12.81
CA ILE A 186 12.31 -7.63 13.11
C ILE A 186 13.20 -6.68 13.90
N ASP A 187 13.93 -7.17 14.90
CA ASP A 187 14.86 -6.34 15.68
C ASP A 187 16.02 -5.79 14.84
N ILE A 188 16.59 -6.61 13.96
CA ILE A 188 17.62 -6.18 13.01
C ILE A 188 17.05 -5.11 12.07
N LEU A 189 15.88 -5.36 11.49
CA LEU A 189 15.24 -4.45 10.54
C LEU A 189 14.88 -3.09 11.17
N ILE A 190 14.41 -3.08 12.43
CA ILE A 190 14.19 -1.83 13.16
C ILE A 190 15.51 -1.07 13.37
N ASN A 191 16.58 -1.77 13.73
CA ASN A 191 17.89 -1.14 13.91
C ASN A 191 18.45 -0.55 12.60
N ASP A 192 18.18 -1.17 11.45
CA ASP A 192 18.57 -0.66 10.13
C ASP A 192 17.89 0.67 9.77
N VAL A 193 16.67 0.92 10.29
CA VAL A 193 15.84 2.05 9.83
C VAL A 193 15.52 3.12 10.87
N LYS A 194 15.71 2.85 12.17
CA LYS A 194 15.31 3.78 13.25
C LYS A 194 16.07 5.12 13.22
N ASP A 195 17.32 5.10 12.77
CA ASP A 195 18.22 6.26 12.74
C ASP A 195 18.51 6.72 11.30
N LEU A 196 17.58 6.48 10.37
CA LEU A 196 17.76 6.91 8.99
C LEU A 196 17.93 8.42 8.89
N PRO A 197 18.90 8.90 8.09
CA PRO A 197 19.18 10.33 7.99
C PRO A 197 18.07 11.10 7.25
N TYR A 198 17.21 10.41 6.51
CA TYR A 198 16.06 11.01 5.84
C TYR A 198 14.83 10.11 5.99
N THR A 199 13.87 10.54 6.80
CA THR A 199 12.62 9.80 7.08
C THR A 199 11.37 10.52 6.59
N GLU A 200 11.55 11.68 5.95
CA GLU A 200 10.44 12.43 5.39
C GLU A 200 9.88 11.75 4.15
N TYR A 201 8.59 11.96 3.99
CA TYR A 201 7.76 11.32 3.00
C TYR A 201 7.03 12.46 2.26
N PHE A 202 7.43 12.71 1.01
CA PHE A 202 7.08 13.86 0.15
C PHE A 202 7.81 15.18 0.38
N ALA A 203 8.55 15.36 1.46
CA ALA A 203 9.34 16.57 1.68
C ALA A 203 10.73 16.48 1.03
N TYR A 204 10.81 15.98 -0.21
CA TYR A 204 12.07 16.05 -0.94
C TYR A 204 12.43 17.53 -1.15
N PRO A 205 13.68 17.92 -0.89
CA PRO A 205 14.17 19.27 -1.15
C PRO A 205 13.88 19.70 -2.59
N ASN A 206 13.54 20.98 -2.76
CA ASN A 206 13.22 21.53 -4.08
C ASN A 206 14.40 21.35 -5.04
N GLY A 207 14.15 20.83 -6.24
CA GLY A 207 15.19 20.53 -7.22
C GLY A 207 15.87 19.17 -7.08
N THR A 208 15.40 18.30 -6.18
CA THR A 208 15.90 16.91 -6.08
C THR A 208 15.76 16.17 -7.41
N SER A 209 16.87 15.63 -7.93
CA SER A 209 16.92 14.94 -9.23
C SER A 209 16.16 13.61 -9.30
N LEU A 210 15.87 12.98 -8.16
CA LEU A 210 14.99 11.81 -8.07
C LEU A 210 13.53 12.12 -8.39
N ILE A 211 13.12 13.40 -8.31
CA ILE A 211 11.71 13.82 -8.45
C ILE A 211 11.49 14.47 -9.81
N PHE A 212 10.89 13.73 -10.72
CA PHE A 212 10.55 14.21 -12.06
C PHE A 212 9.27 13.54 -12.56
N THR A 213 8.76 14.05 -13.68
CA THR A 213 7.65 13.43 -14.40
C THR A 213 8.15 12.99 -15.77
N THR A 214 8.02 11.70 -16.08
CA THR A 214 8.31 11.14 -17.40
C THR A 214 7.13 10.29 -17.85
N ASP A 215 6.78 10.36 -19.13
CA ASP A 215 5.70 9.55 -19.73
C ASP A 215 4.36 9.61 -18.97
N GLY A 216 4.06 10.76 -18.37
CA GLY A 216 2.84 10.99 -17.59
C GLY A 216 2.86 10.45 -16.14
N TYR A 217 3.99 9.89 -15.69
CA TYR A 217 4.19 9.37 -14.34
C TYR A 217 5.15 10.23 -13.54
N ASN A 218 4.74 10.59 -12.33
CA ASN A 218 5.58 11.28 -11.36
C ASN A 218 6.31 10.28 -10.44
N THR A 219 7.60 10.48 -10.18
CA THR A 219 8.42 9.55 -9.40
C THR A 219 8.26 9.66 -7.88
N ASN A 220 7.68 10.74 -7.36
CA ASN A 220 7.62 11.04 -5.93
C ASN A 220 6.97 9.92 -5.09
N LYS A 221 5.95 9.24 -5.64
CA LYS A 221 5.20 8.18 -4.94
C LYS A 221 5.61 6.75 -5.33
N ILE A 222 6.68 6.61 -6.10
CA ILE A 222 7.25 5.30 -6.49
C ILE A 222 8.15 4.74 -5.38
N PHE A 223 8.84 5.63 -4.66
CA PHE A 223 9.73 5.27 -3.58
C PHE A 223 8.98 4.76 -2.35
N ALA A 224 9.57 3.80 -1.65
CA ALA A 224 9.00 3.18 -0.46
C ALA A 224 8.66 4.22 0.61
N ASN A 225 7.42 4.18 1.10
CA ASN A 225 6.96 5.07 2.14
C ASN A 225 7.63 4.70 3.48
N LYS A 226 8.64 5.48 3.87
CA LYS A 226 9.47 5.21 5.05
C LYS A 226 8.64 5.15 6.34
N PRO A 227 7.79 6.14 6.67
CA PRO A 227 6.96 6.03 7.86
C PRO A 227 6.01 4.83 7.86
N HIS A 228 5.50 4.42 6.70
CA HIS A 228 4.65 3.23 6.57
C HIS A 228 5.41 1.94 6.90
N VAL A 229 6.59 1.74 6.32
CA VAL A 229 7.42 0.55 6.54
C VAL A 229 7.90 0.50 7.99
N ILE A 230 8.39 1.62 8.54
CA ILE A 230 8.87 1.69 9.92
C ILE A 230 7.71 1.45 10.90
N GLY A 231 6.54 2.05 10.65
CA GLY A 231 5.34 1.79 11.43
C GLY A 231 4.91 0.32 11.39
N GLU A 232 5.06 -0.35 10.26
CA GLU A 232 4.73 -1.77 10.11
C GLU A 232 5.68 -2.65 10.95
N LEU A 233 6.99 -2.36 10.96
CA LEU A 233 7.95 -3.07 11.81
C LEU A 233 7.61 -2.94 13.30
N TYR A 234 7.29 -1.74 13.78
CA TYR A 234 6.89 -1.54 15.17
C TYR A 234 5.55 -2.22 15.50
N LEU A 235 4.63 -2.29 14.54
CA LEU A 235 3.36 -3.01 14.71
C LEU A 235 3.57 -4.53 14.83
N TRP A 236 4.54 -5.08 14.08
CA TRP A 236 5.00 -6.47 14.23
C TRP A 236 5.72 -6.70 15.56
N LYS A 237 6.58 -5.76 15.98
CA LYS A 237 7.30 -5.82 17.26
C LYS A 237 6.37 -5.74 18.48
N GLY A 238 5.18 -5.18 18.31
CA GLY A 238 4.23 -4.92 19.40
C GLY A 238 4.52 -3.63 20.17
N ASN A 239 5.35 -2.73 19.63
CA ASN A 239 5.54 -1.40 20.18
C ASN A 239 4.52 -0.44 19.55
N TYR A 240 3.32 -0.41 20.12
CA TYR A 240 2.17 0.26 19.55
C TYR A 240 2.28 1.79 19.58
N LEU A 241 2.92 2.36 20.59
CA LEU A 241 3.19 3.79 20.67
C LEU A 241 4.06 4.26 19.49
N GLU A 242 5.18 3.56 19.22
CA GLU A 242 6.05 3.91 18.09
C GLU A 242 5.36 3.63 16.75
N ALA A 243 4.60 2.52 16.61
CA ALA A 243 3.80 2.27 15.42
C ALA A 243 2.81 3.43 15.15
N ALA A 244 2.12 3.90 16.19
CA ALA A 244 1.20 5.04 16.09
C ALA A 244 1.94 6.33 15.70
N ARG A 245 3.14 6.60 16.24
CA ARG A 245 3.96 7.77 15.85
C ARG A 245 4.33 7.75 14.37
N TRP A 246 4.78 6.60 13.86
CA TRP A 246 5.17 6.48 12.46
C TRP A 246 4.00 6.58 11.49
N TYR A 247 2.87 5.94 11.80
CA TYR A 247 1.67 6.14 11.00
C TYR A 247 1.12 7.56 11.12
N LYS A 248 1.18 8.18 12.30
CA LYS A 248 0.83 9.60 12.47
C LYS A 248 1.68 10.48 11.56
N LYS A 249 3.00 10.27 11.51
CA LYS A 249 3.91 11.00 10.62
C LYS A 249 3.50 10.89 9.14
N ALA A 250 3.13 9.69 8.66
CA ALA A 250 2.60 9.53 7.30
C ALA A 250 1.30 10.33 7.09
N LEU A 251 0.38 10.24 8.06
CA LEU A 251 -0.91 10.89 7.98
C LEU A 251 -0.77 12.42 8.02
N THR A 252 0.18 12.96 8.78
CA THR A 252 0.35 14.42 8.97
C THR A 252 1.40 15.07 8.07
N ALA A 253 1.89 14.35 7.05
CA ALA A 253 2.97 14.82 6.17
C ALA A 253 2.67 16.20 5.54
N GLU A 254 1.39 16.49 5.30
CA GLU A 254 0.93 17.72 4.62
C GLU A 254 0.22 18.72 5.55
N ASP A 255 0.30 18.56 6.88
CA ASP A 255 -0.40 19.44 7.84
C ASP A 255 0.01 20.91 7.71
N LYS A 256 1.23 21.18 7.23
CA LYS A 256 1.80 22.53 7.06
C LYS A 256 1.81 22.99 5.59
N ASN A 257 1.15 22.28 4.68
CA ASN A 257 1.13 22.66 3.28
C ASN A 257 0.41 24.01 3.09
N THR A 258 1.00 24.91 2.29
CA THR A 258 0.41 26.22 2.00
C THR A 258 -0.78 26.14 1.05
N ASN A 259 -0.89 25.06 0.29
CA ASN A 259 -2.08 24.72 -0.49
C ASN A 259 -3.14 24.10 0.42
N VAL A 260 -4.17 24.90 0.70
CA VAL A 260 -5.34 24.56 1.53
C VAL A 260 -6.01 23.24 1.10
N SER A 261 -6.14 22.99 -0.20
CA SER A 261 -6.73 21.75 -0.70
C SER A 261 -5.85 20.53 -0.41
N ILE A 262 -4.52 20.66 -0.39
CA ILE A 262 -3.64 19.55 0.01
C ILE A 262 -3.70 19.38 1.53
N GLN A 263 -3.55 20.47 2.28
CA GLN A 263 -3.52 20.50 3.75
C GLN A 263 -4.72 19.78 4.39
N PHE A 264 -5.92 20.01 3.85
CA PHE A 264 -7.17 19.52 4.43
C PHE A 264 -7.69 18.20 3.82
N ASN A 265 -7.07 17.65 2.77
CA ASN A 265 -7.57 16.42 2.12
C ASN A 265 -6.53 15.31 2.05
N HIS A 266 -5.24 15.63 1.97
CA HIS A 266 -4.18 14.63 1.81
C HIS A 266 -4.08 13.72 3.04
N ASN A 267 -4.18 12.41 2.84
CA ASN A 267 -4.19 11.41 3.90
C ASN A 267 -5.26 11.66 4.99
N ARG A 268 -6.41 12.24 4.64
CA ARG A 268 -7.48 12.54 5.61
C ARG A 268 -8.65 11.58 5.60
N VAL A 269 -8.84 10.80 4.52
CA VAL A 269 -10.05 9.96 4.35
C VAL A 269 -11.29 10.83 4.64
N GLY A 270 -11.45 11.87 3.82
CA GLY A 270 -12.48 12.90 4.00
C GLY A 270 -13.75 12.65 3.22
N TRP A 271 -14.76 13.50 3.44
CA TRP A 271 -16.00 13.50 2.67
C TRP A 271 -15.81 14.07 1.25
N PHE A 272 -16.81 13.84 0.40
CA PHE A 272 -16.91 14.44 -0.93
C PHE A 272 -17.12 15.94 -0.90
N ASP A 273 -16.17 16.65 -1.48
CA ASP A 273 -16.36 18.03 -1.87
C ASP A 273 -16.13 18.12 -3.39
N ASN A 274 -17.11 18.65 -4.12
CA ASN A 274 -17.04 18.89 -5.57
C ASN A 274 -15.77 19.66 -5.95
N ALA A 275 -15.23 20.49 -5.05
CA ALA A 275 -14.03 21.27 -5.28
C ALA A 275 -12.71 20.49 -5.09
N ASP A 276 -12.65 19.50 -4.19
CA ASP A 276 -11.38 19.08 -3.59
C ASP A 276 -11.08 17.56 -3.62
N ALA A 277 -12.07 16.65 -3.50
CA ALA A 277 -11.82 15.20 -3.57
C ALA A 277 -13.06 14.35 -3.85
N ASN A 278 -13.09 13.66 -5.00
CA ASN A 278 -14.17 12.77 -5.42
C ASN A 278 -13.74 11.28 -5.33
N ILE A 279 -13.42 10.80 -4.12
CA ILE A 279 -12.92 9.43 -3.89
C ILE A 279 -13.68 8.66 -2.79
N GLN A 280 -14.85 9.14 -2.41
CA GLN A 280 -15.75 8.41 -1.50
C GLN A 280 -16.75 7.55 -2.29
N VAL A 281 -17.42 6.63 -1.58
CA VAL A 281 -18.61 5.99 -2.12
C VAL A 281 -19.72 7.04 -2.24
N SER A 282 -20.39 7.09 -3.39
CA SER A 282 -21.49 8.01 -3.63
C SER A 282 -22.55 7.40 -4.56
N PHE A 283 -23.75 7.96 -4.48
CA PHE A 283 -24.91 7.56 -5.27
C PHE A 283 -25.54 8.83 -5.82
N ALA A 284 -25.92 8.84 -7.10
CA ALA A 284 -26.65 9.96 -7.68
C ALA A 284 -28.03 10.15 -7.01
N ARG A 285 -28.60 9.08 -6.46
CA ARG A 285 -29.82 9.08 -5.65
C ARG A 285 -29.65 8.17 -4.44
N GLY A 286 -29.59 8.73 -3.23
CA GLY A 286 -29.07 8.06 -2.03
C GLY A 286 -29.71 6.71 -1.65
N GLN A 287 -31.00 6.51 -1.94
CA GLN A 287 -31.73 5.28 -1.62
C GLN A 287 -31.83 4.30 -2.80
N GLU A 288 -31.26 4.63 -3.96
CA GLU A 288 -31.34 3.82 -5.16
C GLU A 288 -29.99 3.18 -5.46
N GLY A 289 -29.86 1.88 -5.16
CA GLY A 289 -28.62 1.13 -5.39
C GLY A 289 -28.15 1.15 -6.86
N ALA A 290 -29.07 1.26 -7.81
CA ALA A 290 -28.74 1.37 -9.24
C ALA A 290 -28.06 2.70 -9.62
N SER A 291 -28.12 3.71 -8.74
CA SER A 291 -27.51 5.02 -8.96
C SER A 291 -26.08 5.14 -8.41
N LEU A 292 -25.47 4.01 -8.02
CA LEU A 292 -24.08 3.95 -7.57
C LEU A 292 -23.16 4.60 -8.59
N VAL A 293 -22.32 5.54 -8.13
CA VAL A 293 -21.27 6.14 -8.96
C VAL A 293 -20.16 5.11 -9.16
N ASN A 294 -20.26 4.37 -10.26
CA ASN A 294 -19.28 3.38 -10.69
C ASN A 294 -18.47 3.91 -11.88
N SER A 295 -17.49 4.77 -11.58
CA SER A 295 -16.69 5.48 -12.58
C SER A 295 -15.19 5.29 -12.35
N LEU A 296 -14.43 5.37 -13.44
CA LEU A 296 -12.96 5.37 -13.41
C LEU A 296 -12.37 6.77 -13.18
N THR A 297 -13.16 7.83 -13.32
CA THR A 297 -12.71 9.22 -13.20
C THR A 297 -13.25 9.93 -11.97
N GLU A 298 -14.24 9.33 -11.30
CA GLU A 298 -14.86 9.84 -10.08
C GLU A 298 -15.33 8.74 -9.14
N GLY A 299 -15.56 9.10 -7.87
CA GLY A 299 -15.98 8.19 -6.82
C GLY A 299 -14.86 7.24 -6.39
N TRP A 300 -15.19 6.33 -5.49
CA TRP A 300 -14.21 5.43 -4.86
C TRP A 300 -13.45 4.55 -5.86
N ARG A 301 -14.09 4.05 -6.94
CA ARG A 301 -13.41 3.21 -7.95
C ARG A 301 -12.31 3.97 -8.70
N SER A 302 -12.45 5.28 -8.88
CA SER A 302 -11.44 6.11 -9.54
C SER A 302 -10.06 6.06 -8.87
N LEU A 303 -9.99 5.73 -7.56
CA LEU A 303 -8.73 5.50 -6.86
C LEU A 303 -7.81 4.53 -7.60
N PHE A 304 -8.38 3.49 -8.21
CA PHE A 304 -7.60 2.43 -8.85
C PHE A 304 -7.30 2.70 -10.33
N ALA A 305 -7.88 3.77 -10.89
CA ALA A 305 -7.82 4.09 -12.32
C ALA A 305 -7.15 5.43 -12.63
N LEU A 306 -7.17 6.39 -11.71
CA LEU A 306 -6.59 7.71 -11.94
C LEU A 306 -5.05 7.62 -12.06
N PRO A 307 -4.43 8.44 -12.93
CA PRO A 307 -2.98 8.50 -13.03
C PRO A 307 -2.37 9.15 -11.78
N ASN A 308 -1.12 8.83 -11.48
CA ASN A 308 -0.44 9.33 -10.27
C ASN A 308 -0.12 10.84 -10.29
N THR A 309 -0.35 11.52 -11.42
CA THR A 309 -0.31 12.98 -11.55
C THR A 309 -1.62 13.64 -11.14
N ASN A 310 -2.69 12.86 -10.94
CA ASN A 310 -3.99 13.40 -10.53
C ASN A 310 -4.00 13.78 -9.05
N ARG A 311 -4.55 14.95 -8.72
CA ARG A 311 -4.65 15.44 -7.33
C ARG A 311 -5.42 14.49 -6.39
N HIS A 312 -6.46 13.82 -6.88
CA HIS A 312 -7.30 12.93 -6.08
C HIS A 312 -6.56 11.63 -5.77
N TRP A 313 -5.87 11.06 -6.76
CA TRP A 313 -4.94 9.95 -6.56
C TRP A 313 -3.89 10.33 -5.51
N ASN A 314 -3.30 11.53 -5.65
CA ASN A 314 -2.29 12.04 -4.72
C ASN A 314 -2.80 12.29 -3.30
N SER A 315 -4.10 12.43 -3.06
CA SER A 315 -4.66 12.60 -1.72
C SER A 315 -4.80 11.28 -0.95
N GLU A 316 -4.77 10.13 -1.64
CA GLU A 316 -5.00 8.80 -1.06
C GLU A 316 -3.76 7.90 -1.17
N TRP A 317 -3.20 7.75 -2.37
CA TRP A 317 -2.12 6.80 -2.62
C TRP A 317 -0.81 7.29 -2.12
N ASN A 318 -0.08 6.37 -1.51
CA ASN A 318 1.14 6.69 -0.82
C ASN A 318 2.37 5.95 -1.39
N TRP A 319 2.18 4.75 -1.90
CA TRP A 319 3.24 4.02 -2.54
C TRP A 319 2.65 3.16 -3.64
N SER A 320 3.08 3.41 -4.87
CA SER A 320 2.58 2.69 -6.05
C SER A 320 3.63 2.67 -7.15
N ILE A 321 3.75 1.52 -7.81
CA ILE A 321 4.69 1.31 -8.91
C ILE A 321 3.90 1.33 -10.22
N PRO A 322 4.13 2.31 -11.12
CA PRO A 322 3.46 2.34 -12.41
C PRO A 322 3.99 1.25 -13.34
N TYR A 323 3.10 0.69 -14.15
CA TYR A 323 3.44 -0.16 -15.28
C TYR A 323 3.08 0.56 -16.57
N HIS A 324 3.97 0.49 -17.56
CA HIS A 324 3.78 1.16 -18.85
C HIS A 324 3.82 0.15 -19.99
N ASN A 325 3.08 0.43 -21.06
CA ASN A 325 3.00 -0.46 -22.22
C ASN A 325 4.34 -0.63 -22.96
N SER A 326 5.18 0.40 -22.92
CA SER A 326 6.44 0.44 -23.66
C SER A 326 7.64 -0.10 -22.89
N PHE A 327 7.48 -0.45 -21.60
CA PHE A 327 8.59 -0.83 -20.73
C PHE A 327 8.29 -2.10 -19.95
N ALA A 328 9.30 -2.96 -19.81
CA ALA A 328 9.22 -4.14 -18.95
C ALA A 328 9.56 -3.75 -17.49
N PRO A 329 8.95 -4.42 -16.49
CA PRO A 329 7.88 -5.39 -16.64
C PRO A 329 6.54 -4.71 -16.95
N GLY A 330 5.71 -5.35 -17.77
CA GLY A 330 4.30 -4.99 -17.89
C GLY A 330 3.50 -5.47 -16.68
N ASN A 331 2.29 -4.94 -16.49
CA ASN A 331 1.38 -5.29 -15.42
C ASN A 331 1.13 -6.82 -15.35
N PRO A 332 1.69 -7.52 -14.36
CA PRO A 332 1.59 -8.97 -14.29
C PRO A 332 0.19 -9.44 -13.83
N PHE A 333 -0.61 -8.53 -13.26
CA PHE A 333 -1.93 -8.86 -12.75
C PHE A 333 -2.95 -9.11 -13.86
N ILE A 334 -2.70 -8.67 -15.10
CA ILE A 334 -3.54 -8.99 -16.25
C ILE A 334 -3.55 -10.51 -16.45
N GLU A 335 -2.39 -11.16 -16.40
CA GLU A 335 -2.27 -12.62 -16.53
C GLU A 335 -2.95 -13.37 -15.37
N LEU A 336 -2.92 -12.80 -14.17
CA LEU A 336 -3.48 -13.43 -12.98
C LEU A 336 -4.99 -13.25 -12.86
N ALA A 337 -5.51 -12.05 -13.07
CA ALA A 337 -6.87 -11.68 -12.65
C ALA A 337 -7.81 -11.30 -13.81
N SER A 338 -7.31 -11.01 -15.02
CA SER A 338 -8.12 -10.57 -16.15
C SER A 338 -8.54 -11.73 -17.06
N LYS A 339 -9.71 -11.60 -17.71
CA LYS A 339 -10.20 -12.49 -18.78
C LYS A 339 -9.42 -12.35 -20.08
N GLU A 340 -8.72 -11.24 -20.26
CA GLU A 340 -7.78 -11.04 -21.38
C GLU A 340 -6.45 -11.77 -21.17
N GLY A 341 -6.14 -12.12 -19.92
CA GLY A 341 -5.04 -13.01 -19.55
C GLY A 341 -5.54 -14.41 -19.23
N ASN A 342 -4.79 -15.15 -18.41
CA ASN A 342 -5.14 -16.52 -18.04
C ASN A 342 -6.28 -16.63 -17.01
N TYR A 343 -6.70 -15.51 -16.39
CA TYR A 343 -7.78 -15.46 -15.38
C TYR A 343 -7.63 -16.58 -14.33
N GLN A 344 -6.53 -16.58 -13.58
CA GLN A 344 -6.15 -17.63 -12.64
C GLN A 344 -6.65 -17.40 -11.21
N ILE A 345 -6.90 -16.15 -10.82
CA ILE A 345 -7.44 -15.77 -9.51
C ILE A 345 -8.72 -14.94 -9.64
N LYS A 346 -9.57 -14.99 -8.61
CA LYS A 346 -10.86 -14.30 -8.52
C LYS A 346 -11.16 -13.89 -7.08
N PRO A 347 -12.16 -13.01 -6.83
CA PRO A 347 -12.69 -12.83 -5.47
C PRO A 347 -13.16 -14.17 -4.91
N SER A 348 -12.83 -14.45 -3.66
CA SER A 348 -13.42 -15.59 -2.95
C SER A 348 -14.93 -15.38 -2.76
N GLN A 349 -15.69 -16.47 -2.67
CA GLN A 349 -17.10 -16.37 -2.30
C GLN A 349 -17.28 -15.70 -0.92
N LYS A 350 -16.33 -15.93 -0.02
CA LYS A 350 -16.32 -15.31 1.31
C LYS A 350 -16.27 -13.78 1.26
N SER A 351 -15.37 -13.20 0.46
CA SER A 351 -15.26 -11.74 0.35
C SER A 351 -16.50 -11.12 -0.31
N MET A 352 -17.05 -11.77 -1.33
CA MET A 352 -18.32 -11.36 -1.94
C MET A 352 -19.47 -11.37 -0.94
N ASP A 353 -19.60 -12.44 -0.15
CA ASP A 353 -20.62 -12.54 0.91
C ASP A 353 -20.41 -11.48 1.99
N LEU A 354 -19.15 -11.15 2.33
CA LEU A 354 -18.83 -10.12 3.30
C LEU A 354 -19.39 -8.76 2.87
N TRP A 355 -19.17 -8.33 1.62
CA TRP A 355 -19.75 -7.08 1.11
C TRP A 355 -21.28 -7.15 1.01
N ASN A 356 -21.84 -8.27 0.53
CA ASN A 356 -23.29 -8.45 0.39
C ASN A 356 -24.03 -8.53 1.75
N SER A 357 -23.32 -8.85 2.83
CA SER A 357 -23.89 -8.90 4.19
C SER A 357 -24.08 -7.53 4.85
N LYS A 358 -23.53 -6.46 4.26
CA LYS A 358 -23.59 -5.11 4.86
C LYS A 358 -24.84 -4.39 4.41
N THR A 359 -25.23 -3.38 5.19
CA THR A 359 -26.26 -2.42 4.80
C THR A 359 -25.68 -1.03 4.99
N ASN A 360 -25.79 -0.19 3.96
CA ASN A 360 -25.29 1.18 4.01
C ASN A 360 -26.24 2.08 4.84
N ILE A 361 -25.84 3.32 5.11
CA ILE A 361 -26.62 4.29 5.90
C ILE A 361 -27.99 4.64 5.29
N ASN A 362 -28.19 4.40 3.99
CA ASN A 362 -29.43 4.67 3.27
C ASN A 362 -30.33 3.42 3.11
N GLY A 363 -29.97 2.29 3.73
CA GLY A 363 -30.74 1.05 3.68
C GLY A 363 -30.47 0.16 2.47
N ILE A 364 -29.46 0.46 1.64
CA ILE A 364 -29.05 -0.40 0.53
C ILE A 364 -28.37 -1.64 1.10
N PRO A 365 -28.86 -2.87 0.80
CA PRO A 365 -28.45 -4.10 1.48
C PRO A 365 -27.16 -4.69 0.88
N TRP A 366 -26.14 -3.86 0.71
CA TRP A 366 -24.76 -4.27 0.37
C TRP A 366 -23.78 -3.10 0.55
N ASP A 367 -22.50 -3.43 0.70
CA ASP A 367 -21.40 -2.47 0.63
C ASP A 367 -20.96 -2.22 -0.83
N ALA A 368 -20.94 -0.95 -1.24
CA ALA A 368 -20.62 -0.56 -2.61
C ALA A 368 -19.21 -0.96 -3.03
N ARG A 369 -18.26 -1.02 -2.10
CA ARG A 369 -16.86 -1.31 -2.41
C ARG A 369 -16.68 -2.66 -3.09
N GLY A 370 -17.53 -3.65 -2.81
CA GLY A 370 -17.51 -4.92 -3.54
C GLY A 370 -17.72 -4.71 -5.04
N LYS A 371 -18.80 -4.02 -5.43
CA LYS A 371 -19.14 -3.71 -6.84
C LYS A 371 -18.12 -2.77 -7.53
N LEU A 372 -17.32 -2.07 -6.74
CA LEU A 372 -16.26 -1.17 -7.21
C LEU A 372 -14.88 -1.82 -7.19
N SER A 373 -14.75 -3.04 -6.65
CA SER A 373 -13.48 -3.78 -6.56
C SER A 373 -13.41 -4.96 -7.54
N TYR A 374 -14.56 -5.50 -7.93
CA TYR A 374 -14.69 -6.57 -8.90
C TYR A 374 -15.97 -6.41 -9.73
N THR A 375 -16.01 -7.04 -10.89
CA THR A 375 -17.20 -7.14 -11.75
C THR A 375 -17.57 -8.59 -11.97
N VAL A 376 -18.81 -8.86 -12.38
CA VAL A 376 -19.22 -10.18 -12.87
C VAL A 376 -19.39 -10.05 -14.37
N ASP A 377 -18.67 -10.88 -15.13
CA ASP A 377 -18.74 -10.85 -16.60
C ASP A 377 -20.04 -11.48 -17.13
N ALA A 378 -20.22 -11.46 -18.45
CA ALA A 378 -21.42 -12.02 -19.09
C ALA A 378 -21.55 -13.55 -18.92
N ALA A 379 -20.46 -14.26 -18.59
CA ALA A 379 -20.46 -15.69 -18.31
C ALA A 379 -20.73 -15.99 -16.82
N GLY A 380 -20.90 -14.96 -15.99
CA GLY A 380 -21.10 -15.11 -14.55
C GLY A 380 -19.81 -15.26 -13.74
N ASP A 381 -18.63 -15.07 -14.36
CA ASP A 381 -17.34 -15.18 -13.69
C ASP A 381 -16.99 -13.85 -12.96
N PRO A 382 -16.66 -13.87 -11.66
CA PRO A 382 -16.26 -12.67 -10.93
C PRO A 382 -14.79 -12.29 -11.19
N VAL A 383 -14.53 -11.09 -11.67
CA VAL A 383 -13.22 -10.59 -12.14
C VAL A 383 -12.77 -9.43 -11.25
N ILE A 384 -11.58 -9.54 -10.63
CA ILE A 384 -11.00 -8.45 -9.83
C ILE A 384 -10.55 -7.33 -10.76
N THR A 385 -11.19 -6.16 -10.70
CA THR A 385 -10.88 -5.05 -11.61
C THR A 385 -9.91 -4.03 -11.03
N LYS A 386 -9.72 -4.00 -9.69
CA LYS A 386 -8.75 -3.09 -9.04
C LYS A 386 -7.35 -3.12 -9.66
N TYR A 387 -6.92 -4.27 -10.18
CA TYR A 387 -5.59 -4.43 -10.78
C TYR A 387 -5.49 -3.91 -12.23
N THR A 388 -6.63 -3.67 -12.88
CA THR A 388 -6.70 -3.41 -14.32
C THR A 388 -7.49 -2.15 -14.67
N ASP A 389 -8.15 -1.52 -13.70
CA ASP A 389 -8.98 -0.33 -13.89
C ASP A 389 -8.20 0.90 -14.41
N ASN A 390 -6.87 0.94 -14.24
CA ASN A 390 -5.99 1.97 -14.83
C ASN A 390 -5.56 1.65 -16.29
N SER A 391 -6.20 0.69 -16.94
CA SER A 391 -5.91 0.42 -18.35
C SER A 391 -6.43 1.56 -19.23
N THR A 392 -5.52 2.32 -19.84
CA THR A 392 -5.82 3.48 -20.69
C THR A 392 -6.42 3.12 -22.06
N SER A 393 -6.47 1.83 -22.40
CA SER A 393 -7.14 1.30 -23.58
C SER A 393 -7.80 -0.06 -23.26
N THR A 394 -8.54 -0.65 -24.21
CA THR A 394 -9.08 -2.01 -24.03
C THR A 394 -7.96 -2.94 -23.57
N LEU A 395 -8.19 -3.66 -22.47
CA LEU A 395 -7.23 -4.63 -21.97
C LEU A 395 -6.94 -5.64 -23.10
N THR A 396 -5.68 -5.86 -23.39
CA THR A 396 -5.21 -6.90 -24.30
C THR A 396 -3.89 -7.41 -23.76
N LEU A 397 -3.43 -8.59 -24.20
CA LEU A 397 -2.08 -9.07 -23.86
C LEU A 397 -0.96 -8.13 -24.33
N LEU A 398 -1.25 -7.19 -25.23
CA LEU A 398 -0.32 -6.18 -25.74
C LEU A 398 -0.38 -4.86 -24.94
N ASN A 399 -1.46 -4.62 -24.19
CA ASN A 399 -1.63 -3.45 -23.32
C ASN A 399 -1.43 -3.86 -21.86
N LYS A 400 -0.19 -3.78 -21.39
CA LYS A 400 0.24 -4.12 -20.04
C LYS A 400 0.46 -2.91 -19.13
N GLY A 401 -0.19 -1.79 -19.42
CA GLY A 401 -0.19 -0.61 -18.57
C GLY A 401 -0.94 -0.86 -17.27
N GLY A 402 -0.65 -0.07 -16.24
CA GLY A 402 -1.37 -0.12 -14.98
C GLY A 402 -0.54 0.36 -13.81
N GLN A 403 -0.82 -0.17 -12.63
CA GLN A 403 -0.10 0.18 -11.42
C GLN A 403 -0.15 -0.97 -10.42
N TRP A 404 0.96 -1.19 -9.72
CA TRP A 404 0.99 -1.98 -8.50
C TRP A 404 0.89 -1.05 -7.30
N ASN A 405 -0.30 -1.05 -6.72
CA ASN A 405 -0.66 -0.26 -5.56
C ASN A 405 -0.26 -0.98 -4.26
N ILE A 406 0.54 -0.33 -3.41
CA ILE A 406 1.16 -0.97 -2.23
C ILE A 406 0.66 -0.37 -0.91
N ALA A 407 0.62 0.96 -0.81
CA ALA A 407 0.19 1.64 0.42
C ALA A 407 -0.62 2.91 0.14
N ARG A 408 -1.59 3.20 1.00
CA ARG A 408 -2.46 4.39 0.92
C ARG A 408 -2.99 4.85 2.28
N ALA A 409 -3.63 6.02 2.29
CA ALA A 409 -4.18 6.67 3.46
C ALA A 409 -5.09 5.75 4.30
N ALA A 410 -6.06 5.06 3.71
CA ALA A 410 -6.94 4.18 4.48
C ALA A 410 -6.20 3.03 5.16
N GLY A 411 -5.19 2.46 4.49
CA GLY A 411 -4.33 1.44 5.10
C GLY A 411 -3.57 1.99 6.30
N ALA A 412 -3.01 3.20 6.18
CA ALA A 412 -2.37 3.89 7.30
C ALA A 412 -3.36 4.21 8.45
N HIS A 413 -4.60 4.59 8.15
CA HIS A 413 -5.64 4.81 9.17
C HIS A 413 -5.97 3.55 9.94
N LEU A 414 -6.16 2.42 9.24
CA LEU A 414 -6.52 1.15 9.87
C LEU A 414 -5.37 0.60 10.72
N ARG A 415 -4.12 0.69 10.24
CA ARG A 415 -2.95 0.27 11.02
C ARG A 415 -2.64 1.20 12.19
N PHE A 416 -2.86 2.51 12.03
CA PHE A 416 -2.84 3.46 13.16
C PHE A 416 -3.92 3.13 14.19
N ALA A 417 -5.16 2.89 13.74
CA ALA A 417 -6.28 2.54 14.62
C ALA A 417 -5.97 1.25 15.38
N GLU A 418 -5.35 0.27 14.72
CA GLU A 418 -4.92 -0.95 15.37
C GLU A 418 -3.88 -0.68 16.47
N ALA A 419 -2.84 0.09 16.17
CA ALA A 419 -1.82 0.49 17.13
C ALA A 419 -2.44 1.28 18.31
N ALA A 420 -3.25 2.31 18.01
CA ALA A 420 -3.93 3.11 19.02
C ALA A 420 -4.86 2.28 19.91
N ASN A 421 -5.61 1.34 19.35
CA ASN A 421 -6.47 0.43 20.12
C ASN A 421 -5.64 -0.43 21.10
N ARG A 422 -4.52 -0.98 20.63
CA ARG A 422 -3.62 -1.80 21.46
C ARG A 422 -2.84 -1.00 22.50
N ASP A 423 -2.65 0.29 22.27
CA ASP A 423 -2.03 1.23 23.22
C ASP A 423 -3.06 1.88 24.18
N GLY A 424 -4.32 1.40 24.20
CA GLY A 424 -5.35 1.90 25.12
C GLY A 424 -6.10 3.15 24.65
N HIS A 425 -5.83 3.63 23.44
CA HIS A 425 -6.47 4.79 22.81
C HIS A 425 -7.63 4.38 21.86
N GLY A 426 -8.45 3.42 22.29
CA GLY A 426 -9.52 2.81 21.50
C GLY A 426 -10.55 3.80 20.93
N ARG A 427 -10.86 4.91 21.63
CA ARG A 427 -11.78 5.94 21.12
C ARG A 427 -11.22 6.66 19.88
N VAL A 428 -9.91 6.90 19.83
CA VAL A 428 -9.25 7.49 18.65
C VAL A 428 -9.29 6.49 17.49
N ALA A 429 -9.00 5.22 17.76
CA ALA A 429 -9.12 4.14 16.78
C ALA A 429 -10.53 4.02 16.22
N TYR A 430 -11.55 4.02 17.10
CA TYR A 430 -12.95 4.00 16.74
C TYR A 430 -13.34 5.20 15.87
N ALA A 431 -12.82 6.39 16.15
CA ALA A 431 -13.09 7.59 15.38
C ALA A 431 -12.60 7.47 13.93
N LEU A 432 -11.33 7.08 13.75
CA LEU A 432 -10.73 6.91 12.41
C LEU A 432 -11.33 5.74 11.64
N LEU A 433 -11.81 4.72 12.35
CA LEU A 433 -12.54 3.61 11.77
C LEU A 433 -13.92 4.04 11.26
N ASN A 434 -14.69 4.77 12.07
CA ASN A 434 -16.11 5.04 11.84
C ASN A 434 -16.37 6.39 11.15
N ASN A 435 -16.84 7.39 11.91
CA ASN A 435 -17.38 8.67 11.40
C ASN A 435 -16.45 9.87 11.65
N GLY A 436 -15.16 9.60 11.85
CA GLY A 436 -14.11 10.59 12.00
C GLY A 436 -13.96 11.21 13.39
N ILE A 437 -12.87 11.96 13.56
CA ILE A 437 -12.45 12.59 14.83
C ILE A 437 -13.51 13.57 15.34
N LYS A 438 -13.94 14.52 14.49
CA LYS A 438 -14.85 15.61 14.87
C LYS A 438 -16.12 15.09 15.55
N SER A 439 -16.84 14.20 14.89
CA SER A 439 -18.11 13.65 15.40
C SER A 439 -17.94 12.75 16.61
N THR A 440 -16.81 12.05 16.73
CA THR A 440 -16.57 11.10 17.84
C THR A 440 -16.22 11.81 19.15
N PHE A 441 -15.47 12.89 19.09
CA PHE A 441 -14.98 13.61 20.27
C PHE A 441 -15.87 14.75 20.73
N TYR A 442 -16.77 15.23 19.85
CA TYR A 442 -17.63 16.35 20.14
C TYR A 442 -18.48 16.17 21.40
N TYR A 443 -18.46 17.21 22.22
CA TYR A 443 -19.29 17.41 23.40
C TYR A 443 -19.84 18.83 23.36
N GLY A 444 -21.09 18.99 22.92
CA GLY A 444 -21.72 20.30 22.79
C GLY A 444 -23.15 20.26 22.25
N GLY A 445 -23.63 21.43 21.82
CA GLY A 445 -24.97 21.63 21.29
C GLY A 445 -25.16 21.17 19.85
N PHE A 446 -26.40 20.87 19.47
CA PHE A 446 -26.79 20.57 18.09
C PHE A 446 -27.86 21.55 17.63
N THR A 447 -28.00 21.71 16.31
CA THR A 447 -29.17 22.39 15.76
C THR A 447 -30.43 21.54 15.97
N SER A 448 -31.61 22.12 15.77
CA SER A 448 -32.90 21.44 15.94
C SER A 448 -33.11 20.24 15.01
N ASN A 449 -32.25 20.03 14.01
CA ASN A 449 -32.28 18.84 13.16
C ASN A 449 -31.57 17.61 13.78
N ASN A 450 -31.03 17.72 15.00
CA ASN A 450 -30.32 16.67 15.76
C ASN A 450 -29.03 16.11 15.12
N THR A 451 -28.55 16.67 14.01
CA THR A 451 -27.42 16.10 13.25
C THR A 451 -26.27 17.09 13.09
N THR A 452 -26.56 18.38 12.99
CA THR A 452 -25.54 19.41 12.78
C THR A 452 -24.96 19.86 14.12
N LEU A 453 -23.65 19.70 14.28
CA LEU A 453 -22.90 20.20 15.44
C LEU A 453 -22.97 21.73 15.46
N ALA A 454 -23.28 22.32 16.61
CA ALA A 454 -23.45 23.75 16.79
C ALA A 454 -22.76 24.21 18.08
N PRO A 455 -21.42 24.24 18.13
CA PRO A 455 -20.69 24.63 19.33
C PRO A 455 -21.05 26.06 19.75
N GLY A 456 -21.65 26.19 20.93
CA GLY A 456 -22.07 27.47 21.51
C GLY A 456 -20.99 28.17 22.34
N SER A 457 -19.84 27.52 22.55
CA SER A 457 -18.71 28.05 23.33
C SER A 457 -17.37 27.54 22.81
N PHE A 458 -16.28 28.21 23.21
CA PHE A 458 -14.91 27.71 22.95
C PHE A 458 -14.69 26.33 23.54
N PHE A 459 -15.21 26.08 24.74
CA PHE A 459 -15.15 24.77 25.37
C PHE A 459 -15.76 23.70 24.45
N GLU A 460 -16.99 23.88 23.97
CA GLU A 460 -17.62 22.92 23.05
C GLU A 460 -16.85 22.77 21.73
N LEU A 461 -16.28 23.85 21.18
CA LEU A 461 -15.46 23.78 19.98
C LEU A 461 -14.18 22.96 20.22
N GLU A 462 -13.47 23.20 21.33
CA GLU A 462 -12.24 22.49 21.71
C GLU A 462 -12.48 20.99 21.96
N SER A 463 -13.71 20.58 22.28
CA SER A 463 -14.05 19.16 22.37
C SER A 463 -13.85 18.38 21.06
N GLN A 464 -13.75 19.06 19.92
CA GLN A 464 -13.49 18.46 18.61
C GLN A 464 -12.00 18.09 18.40
N ILE A 465 -11.12 18.47 19.33
CA ILE A 465 -9.75 17.94 19.39
C ILE A 465 -9.82 16.59 20.10
N SER A 466 -9.08 15.59 19.63
CA SER A 466 -8.99 14.30 20.35
C SER A 466 -8.53 14.50 21.81
N HIS A 467 -9.20 13.83 22.74
CA HIS A 467 -8.95 13.96 24.18
C HIS A 467 -9.17 12.63 24.93
N GLN A 468 -8.71 12.57 26.18
CA GLN A 468 -9.07 11.53 27.15
C GLN A 468 -10.23 12.02 28.00
N GLY A 469 -11.05 11.10 28.50
CA GLY A 469 -12.21 11.43 29.34
C GLY A 469 -13.41 11.98 28.54
N PHE A 470 -14.38 12.52 29.28
CA PHE A 470 -15.66 12.99 28.76
C PHE A 470 -16.12 14.25 29.49
N GLY A 471 -17.02 15.00 28.86
CA GLY A 471 -17.64 16.18 29.46
C GLY A 471 -16.60 17.20 29.90
N ASN A 472 -16.73 17.65 31.15
CA ASN A 472 -15.88 18.67 31.78
C ASN A 472 -14.53 18.11 32.25
N ASP A 473 -14.42 16.80 32.46
CA ASP A 473 -13.21 16.16 32.97
C ASP A 473 -12.26 15.72 31.84
N ARG A 474 -12.54 16.12 30.59
CA ARG A 474 -11.72 15.74 29.45
C ARG A 474 -10.35 16.43 29.47
N VAL A 475 -9.34 15.73 28.97
CA VAL A 475 -7.97 16.23 28.85
C VAL A 475 -7.48 16.03 27.42
N THR A 476 -7.21 17.12 26.72
CA THR A 476 -6.70 17.10 25.35
C THR A 476 -5.32 16.44 25.29
N TYR A 477 -5.08 15.59 24.28
CA TYR A 477 -3.74 15.05 24.04
C TYR A 477 -2.76 16.19 23.74
N SER A 478 -1.54 16.12 24.29
CA SER A 478 -0.45 17.02 23.89
C SER A 478 -0.23 16.97 22.37
N GLU A 479 0.11 18.08 21.73
CA GLU A 479 0.43 18.13 20.29
C GLU A 479 1.57 17.20 19.88
N SER A 480 2.45 16.84 20.82
CA SER A 480 3.53 15.85 20.60
C SER A 480 3.05 14.40 20.60
N SER A 481 1.84 14.14 21.10
CA SER A 481 1.26 12.80 21.15
C SER A 481 0.83 12.34 19.76
N PRO A 482 1.09 11.08 19.37
CA PRO A 482 0.56 10.54 18.11
C PRO A 482 -0.97 10.50 18.09
N TYR A 483 -1.61 10.56 19.26
CA TYR A 483 -3.06 10.52 19.42
C TYR A 483 -3.73 11.89 19.34
N HIS A 484 -2.97 12.97 19.13
CA HIS A 484 -3.50 14.31 18.96
C HIS A 484 -4.00 14.55 17.52
N PHE A 485 -5.28 14.89 17.39
CA PHE A 485 -5.94 15.24 16.14
C PHE A 485 -6.82 16.47 16.38
N ASP A 486 -6.49 17.60 15.75
CA ASP A 486 -7.33 18.80 15.77
C ASP A 486 -8.35 18.76 14.63
N ALA A 487 -9.61 18.48 14.99
CA ALA A 487 -10.73 18.43 14.05
C ALA A 487 -11.74 19.56 14.29
N ARG A 488 -11.32 20.66 14.94
CA ARG A 488 -12.16 21.84 15.14
C ARG A 488 -12.68 22.37 13.81
N ASP A 489 -13.97 22.70 13.76
CA ASP A 489 -14.63 23.19 12.55
C ASP A 489 -15.44 24.45 12.84
N ASN A 490 -14.76 25.60 12.78
CA ASN A 490 -15.40 26.89 12.77
C ASN A 490 -14.67 27.83 11.80
N GLN A 491 -15.35 28.19 10.71
CA GLN A 491 -14.78 29.02 9.64
C GLN A 491 -14.29 30.40 10.13
N TYR A 492 -14.88 30.94 11.20
CA TYR A 492 -14.59 32.30 11.68
C TYR A 492 -13.60 32.34 12.83
N ILE A 493 -13.36 31.20 13.49
CA ILE A 493 -12.53 31.12 14.70
C ILE A 493 -11.29 30.28 14.43
N VAL A 494 -11.47 28.98 14.20
CA VAL A 494 -10.39 28.02 14.01
C VAL A 494 -10.89 26.79 13.28
N ARG A 495 -10.07 26.28 12.36
CA ARG A 495 -10.31 25.07 11.61
C ARG A 495 -9.08 24.17 11.69
N GLY A 496 -9.21 23.06 12.41
CA GLY A 496 -8.16 22.06 12.55
C GLY A 496 -8.01 21.24 11.26
N VAL A 497 -6.81 20.74 10.98
CA VAL A 497 -6.50 20.05 9.71
C VAL A 497 -7.23 18.71 9.53
N TRP A 498 -7.85 18.19 10.60
CA TRP A 498 -8.62 16.94 10.60
C TRP A 498 -10.14 17.14 10.56
N TYR A 499 -10.63 18.37 10.42
CA TYR A 499 -12.07 18.67 10.45
C TYR A 499 -12.87 17.95 9.34
N ARG A 500 -12.19 17.57 8.24
CA ARG A 500 -12.72 16.84 7.08
C ARG A 500 -12.77 15.32 7.22
N ASN A 501 -12.06 14.75 8.19
CA ASN A 501 -11.97 13.31 8.34
C ASN A 501 -13.34 12.72 8.67
N VAL A 502 -13.77 11.74 7.88
CA VAL A 502 -15.04 10.99 8.09
C VAL A 502 -14.82 9.54 8.46
N GLY A 503 -13.57 9.11 8.61
CA GLY A 503 -13.22 7.72 8.88
C GLY A 503 -13.40 6.80 7.68
N VAL A 504 -12.75 5.64 7.73
CA VAL A 504 -12.70 4.68 6.61
C VAL A 504 -14.09 4.14 6.28
N ARG A 505 -14.85 3.78 7.31
CA ARG A 505 -16.21 3.25 7.19
C ARG A 505 -17.22 4.33 6.78
N GLY A 506 -17.08 5.54 7.31
CA GLY A 506 -17.91 6.68 6.94
C GLY A 506 -17.76 7.07 5.47
N ARG A 507 -16.54 7.04 4.93
CA ARG A 507 -16.27 7.25 3.48
C ARG A 507 -16.93 6.20 2.59
N ALA A 508 -17.16 5.00 3.11
CA ALA A 508 -17.88 3.93 2.42
C ALA A 508 -19.41 4.01 2.58
N MET A 509 -19.93 5.08 3.22
CA MET A 509 -21.35 5.25 3.55
C MET A 509 -21.91 4.10 4.40
N LEU A 510 -21.09 3.47 5.25
CA LEU A 510 -21.54 2.45 6.18
C LEU A 510 -21.85 3.05 7.57
N PRO A 511 -22.86 2.52 8.28
CA PRO A 511 -23.21 3.02 9.60
C PRO A 511 -22.07 2.76 10.61
N ALA A 512 -21.93 3.67 11.57
CA ALA A 512 -20.99 3.50 12.67
C ALA A 512 -21.29 2.22 13.47
N LEU A 513 -20.22 1.50 13.81
CA LEU A 513 -20.27 0.27 14.58
C LEU A 513 -20.83 0.54 15.98
N GLN A 514 -21.76 -0.30 16.41
CA GLN A 514 -22.35 -0.21 17.74
C GLN A 514 -21.64 -1.18 18.68
N PHE A 515 -21.31 -0.72 19.89
CA PHE A 515 -20.74 -1.54 20.94
C PHE A 515 -21.50 -1.31 22.24
N PRO A 516 -21.79 -2.36 23.04
CA PRO A 516 -22.46 -2.21 24.34
C PRO A 516 -21.72 -1.27 25.30
N GLY A 517 -20.39 -1.19 25.20
CA GLY A 517 -19.56 -0.30 26.01
C GLY A 517 -19.53 1.17 25.56
N ILE A 518 -20.30 1.55 24.54
CA ILE A 518 -20.45 2.95 24.12
C ILE A 518 -21.81 3.45 24.56
N LYS A 519 -21.84 4.56 25.31
CA LYS A 519 -23.08 5.23 25.70
C LYS A 519 -23.14 6.64 25.15
N TYR A 520 -24.36 7.04 24.81
CA TYR A 520 -24.67 8.36 24.30
C TYR A 520 -25.61 9.08 25.27
N GLY A 521 -25.34 10.36 25.50
CA GLY A 521 -26.20 11.29 26.24
C GLY A 521 -26.74 12.39 25.33
N PRO A 522 -27.73 13.18 25.79
CA PRO A 522 -28.24 14.32 25.02
C PRO A 522 -27.15 15.38 24.81
N GLY A 523 -27.27 16.16 23.73
CA GLY A 523 -26.43 17.35 23.56
C GLY A 523 -26.62 18.38 24.67
N THR A 524 -25.64 19.26 24.85
CA THR A 524 -25.58 20.22 25.98
C THR A 524 -26.61 21.34 25.89
N ALA A 525 -27.18 21.58 24.71
CA ALA A 525 -28.16 22.63 24.44
C ALA A 525 -29.48 22.02 23.97
N ASN A 526 -30.58 22.38 24.63
CA ASN A 526 -31.96 21.99 24.29
C ASN A 526 -32.19 20.46 24.15
N ASN A 527 -31.27 19.62 24.64
CA ASN A 527 -31.26 18.17 24.48
C ASN A 527 -31.33 17.68 23.02
N TYR A 528 -30.89 18.49 22.05
CA TYR A 528 -30.80 18.08 20.66
C TYR A 528 -29.55 17.23 20.42
N GLY A 529 -29.66 16.30 19.47
CA GLY A 529 -28.58 15.40 19.07
C GLY A 529 -28.10 14.47 20.19
N SER A 530 -26.92 13.88 20.00
CA SER A 530 -26.34 12.94 20.96
C SER A 530 -24.82 13.02 20.98
N VAL A 531 -24.24 13.03 22.17
CA VAL A 531 -22.79 13.04 22.40
C VAL A 531 -22.37 11.74 23.06
N MET A 532 -21.19 11.23 22.71
CA MET A 532 -20.63 10.07 23.40
C MET A 532 -20.23 10.49 24.82
N ILE A 533 -20.70 9.75 25.82
CA ILE A 533 -20.43 10.01 27.25
C ILE A 533 -19.67 8.86 27.93
N GLU A 534 -19.56 7.71 27.27
CA GLU A 534 -18.81 6.56 27.77
C GLU A 534 -18.20 5.79 26.60
N TYR A 535 -16.97 5.29 26.80
CA TYR A 535 -16.29 4.39 25.89
C TYR A 535 -15.53 3.32 26.67
N ASN A 536 -16.07 2.11 26.70
CA ASN A 536 -15.51 0.94 27.35
C ASN A 536 -15.61 -0.28 26.42
N VAL A 537 -15.03 -0.16 25.22
CA VAL A 537 -15.00 -1.23 24.23
C VAL A 537 -13.77 -2.12 24.47
N PRO A 538 -13.92 -3.44 24.62
CA PRO A 538 -12.79 -4.34 24.71
C PRO A 538 -11.87 -4.22 23.50
N ILE A 539 -10.55 -4.26 23.74
CA ILE A 539 -9.53 -4.14 22.68
C ILE A 539 -9.75 -5.17 21.58
N ALA A 540 -10.06 -6.43 21.93
CA ALA A 540 -10.28 -7.50 20.97
C ALA A 540 -11.48 -7.22 20.05
N ASP A 541 -12.58 -6.73 20.61
CA ASP A 541 -13.82 -6.44 19.87
C ASP A 541 -13.59 -5.35 18.82
N LEU A 542 -12.87 -4.27 19.17
CA LEU A 542 -12.52 -3.25 18.20
C LEU A 542 -11.49 -3.76 17.18
N GLU A 543 -10.49 -4.54 17.60
CA GLU A 543 -9.50 -5.13 16.70
C GLU A 543 -10.16 -6.03 15.63
N ASP A 544 -11.17 -6.81 16.02
CA ASP A 544 -11.97 -7.62 15.10
C ASP A 544 -12.74 -6.77 14.08
N LYS A 545 -13.18 -5.57 14.45
CA LYS A 545 -13.83 -4.64 13.52
C LYS A 545 -12.87 -3.86 12.65
N ILE A 546 -11.68 -3.53 13.14
CA ILE A 546 -10.61 -2.92 12.34
C ILE A 546 -10.18 -3.88 11.22
N ILE A 547 -9.94 -5.15 11.54
CA ILE A 547 -9.53 -6.16 10.55
C ILE A 547 -10.66 -6.61 9.62
N GLU A 548 -11.92 -6.52 10.05
CA GLU A 548 -13.09 -6.67 9.18
C GLU A 548 -13.19 -5.50 8.19
N GLU A 549 -13.00 -4.26 8.65
CA GLU A 549 -13.00 -3.09 7.77
C GLU A 549 -11.84 -3.11 6.78
N ALA A 550 -10.65 -3.56 7.21
CA ALA A 550 -9.53 -3.81 6.30
C ALA A 550 -9.87 -4.81 5.19
N ALA A 551 -10.68 -5.84 5.49
CA ALA A 551 -11.15 -6.79 4.49
C ALA A 551 -12.12 -6.18 3.48
N LEU A 552 -12.87 -5.14 3.86
CA LEU A 552 -13.80 -4.44 2.97
C LEU A 552 -13.10 -3.36 2.14
N GLU A 553 -12.21 -2.60 2.77
CA GLU A 553 -11.53 -1.44 2.20
C GLU A 553 -10.33 -1.85 1.34
N LEU A 554 -9.45 -2.68 1.90
CA LEU A 554 -8.12 -3.01 1.35
C LEU A 554 -8.10 -4.36 0.61
N ALA A 555 -9.27 -4.96 0.32
CA ALA A 555 -9.34 -6.22 -0.40
C ALA A 555 -8.49 -6.16 -1.67
N PHE A 556 -7.66 -7.20 -1.87
CA PHE A 556 -6.81 -7.38 -3.05
C PHE A 556 -5.54 -6.49 -3.06
N GLU A 557 -5.23 -5.75 -2.00
CA GLU A 557 -4.10 -4.79 -2.00
C GLU A 557 -2.79 -5.37 -1.42
N GLY A 558 -2.77 -6.65 -1.02
CA GLY A 558 -1.54 -7.38 -0.68
C GLY A 558 -1.15 -7.32 0.80
N GLY A 559 -2.08 -6.97 1.71
CA GLY A 559 -1.81 -6.94 3.16
C GLY A 559 -2.41 -8.11 3.94
N ARG A 560 -3.34 -8.86 3.33
CA ARG A 560 -4.30 -9.65 4.12
C ARG A 560 -3.67 -10.78 4.94
N TRP A 561 -2.76 -11.57 4.36
CA TRP A 561 -2.08 -12.65 5.07
C TRP A 561 -1.26 -12.11 6.24
N SER A 562 -0.45 -11.07 5.99
CA SER A 562 0.36 -10.39 7.00
C SER A 562 -0.49 -9.93 8.19
N ASP A 563 -1.62 -9.26 7.93
CA ASP A 563 -2.51 -8.77 9.00
C ASP A 563 -3.12 -9.91 9.82
N LEU A 564 -3.63 -10.96 9.16
CA LEU A 564 -4.21 -12.11 9.86
C LEU A 564 -3.18 -12.84 10.71
N MET A 565 -1.98 -13.04 10.17
CA MET A 565 -0.88 -13.70 10.85
C MET A 565 -0.44 -12.90 12.07
N ARG A 566 -0.25 -11.59 11.91
CA ARG A 566 0.20 -10.70 12.99
C ARG A 566 -0.79 -10.67 14.16
N ILE A 567 -2.08 -10.57 13.88
CA ILE A 567 -3.13 -10.61 14.92
C ILE A 567 -3.18 -11.99 15.59
N ALA A 568 -3.16 -13.08 14.82
CA ALA A 568 -3.20 -14.44 15.36
C ALA A 568 -2.00 -14.74 16.29
N ARG A 569 -0.78 -14.35 15.89
CA ARG A 569 0.43 -14.48 16.75
C ARG A 569 0.29 -13.69 18.04
N ARG A 570 -0.10 -12.42 17.92
CA ARG A 570 -0.25 -11.50 19.06
C ARG A 570 -1.27 -12.00 20.07
N ARG A 571 -2.37 -12.59 19.61
CA ARG A 571 -3.40 -13.19 20.46
C ARG A 571 -3.00 -14.57 20.99
N ASN A 572 -1.91 -15.15 20.47
CA ASN A 572 -1.58 -16.56 20.63
C ASN A 572 -2.77 -17.47 20.26
N ASP A 573 -3.49 -17.11 19.20
CA ASP A 573 -4.72 -17.78 18.76
C ASP A 573 -4.61 -18.11 17.27
N PRO A 574 -4.15 -19.33 16.92
CA PRO A 574 -4.04 -19.73 15.53
C PRO A 574 -5.40 -19.92 14.84
N SER A 575 -6.48 -20.10 15.60
CA SER A 575 -7.83 -20.27 15.05
C SER A 575 -8.28 -19.03 14.29
N PHE A 576 -7.86 -17.84 14.73
CA PHE A 576 -8.18 -16.57 14.08
C PHE A 576 -7.80 -16.54 12.59
N LEU A 577 -6.64 -17.09 12.23
CA LEU A 577 -6.20 -17.20 10.83
C LEU A 577 -6.80 -18.45 10.17
N ALA A 578 -6.72 -19.60 10.85
CA ALA A 578 -7.14 -20.89 10.29
C ALA A 578 -8.62 -20.92 9.90
N GLU A 579 -9.49 -20.34 10.73
CA GLU A 579 -10.93 -20.28 10.45
C GLU A 579 -11.23 -19.39 9.23
N LYS A 580 -10.49 -18.30 9.05
CA LYS A 580 -10.72 -17.41 7.91
C LYS A 580 -10.38 -18.08 6.58
N VAL A 581 -9.29 -18.85 6.54
CA VAL A 581 -8.90 -19.64 5.36
C VAL A 581 -9.87 -20.80 5.17
N TYR A 582 -10.31 -21.47 6.24
CA TYR A 582 -11.32 -22.51 6.19
C TYR A 582 -12.63 -22.02 5.57
N GLU A 583 -13.15 -20.87 6.01
CA GLU A 583 -14.37 -20.28 5.47
C GLU A 583 -14.28 -20.00 3.96
N LYS A 584 -13.11 -19.51 3.48
CA LYS A 584 -12.86 -19.32 2.05
C LYS A 584 -13.03 -20.65 1.31
N LEU A 585 -12.29 -21.67 1.74
CA LEU A 585 -12.23 -22.97 1.06
C LEU A 585 -13.57 -23.72 1.17
N SER A 586 -14.23 -23.65 2.32
CA SER A 586 -15.53 -24.27 2.55
C SER A 586 -16.61 -23.65 1.66
N LYS A 587 -16.66 -22.31 1.53
CA LYS A 587 -17.59 -21.64 0.62
C LYS A 587 -17.31 -21.92 -0.86
N ALA A 588 -16.08 -22.31 -1.19
CA ALA A 588 -15.70 -22.78 -2.52
C ALA A 588 -16.00 -24.29 -2.74
N ASN A 589 -16.62 -24.98 -1.78
CA ASN A 589 -16.81 -26.43 -1.76
C ASN A 589 -15.50 -27.22 -1.96
N ASN A 590 -14.38 -26.68 -1.48
CA ASN A 590 -13.09 -27.34 -1.59
C ASN A 590 -13.02 -28.51 -0.57
N PRO A 591 -12.81 -29.76 -1.01
CA PRO A 591 -12.81 -30.93 -0.14
C PRO A 591 -11.68 -30.90 0.90
N LYS A 592 -10.64 -30.08 0.69
CA LYS A 592 -9.48 -29.95 1.59
C LYS A 592 -9.69 -28.94 2.71
N ALA A 593 -10.83 -28.24 2.77
CA ALA A 593 -11.04 -27.15 3.73
C ALA A 593 -10.72 -27.57 5.17
N ALA A 594 -11.26 -28.70 5.64
CA ALA A 594 -11.04 -29.19 7.00
C ALA A 594 -9.57 -29.60 7.27
N GLU A 595 -8.90 -30.18 6.28
CA GLU A 595 -7.48 -30.54 6.37
C GLU A 595 -6.62 -29.28 6.50
N VAL A 596 -6.85 -28.29 5.64
CA VAL A 596 -6.15 -26.99 5.66
C VAL A 596 -6.36 -26.29 7.00
N ARG A 597 -7.59 -26.29 7.52
CA ARG A 597 -7.90 -25.76 8.85
C ARG A 597 -7.04 -26.42 9.92
N SER A 598 -7.05 -27.76 9.96
CA SER A 598 -6.26 -28.54 10.93
C SER A 598 -4.77 -28.22 10.82
N LYS A 599 -4.23 -28.13 9.60
CA LYS A 599 -2.83 -27.77 9.34
C LYS A 599 -2.50 -26.39 9.86
N LEU A 600 -3.35 -25.39 9.62
CA LEU A 600 -3.14 -23.99 10.03
C LEU A 600 -3.37 -23.75 11.53
N MET A 601 -3.91 -24.71 12.28
CA MET A 601 -3.94 -24.63 13.74
C MET A 601 -2.53 -24.68 14.36
N ASN A 602 -1.52 -25.16 13.62
CA ASN A 602 -0.13 -25.10 14.02
C ASN A 602 0.59 -23.96 13.29
N MET A 603 1.08 -22.98 14.07
CA MET A 603 1.77 -21.79 13.54
C MET A 603 3.04 -22.12 12.74
N SER A 604 3.69 -23.27 12.96
CA SER A 604 4.85 -23.68 12.16
C SER A 604 4.49 -23.94 10.68
N ASN A 605 3.22 -24.24 10.40
CA ASN A 605 2.73 -24.51 9.05
C ASN A 605 2.32 -23.25 8.29
N TRP A 606 2.49 -22.07 8.88
CA TRP A 606 2.16 -20.78 8.24
C TRP A 606 3.25 -20.30 7.29
N TYR A 607 4.40 -20.96 7.28
CA TYR A 607 5.55 -20.57 6.49
C TYR A 607 5.66 -21.39 5.21
N LEU A 608 6.07 -20.73 4.13
CA LEU A 608 6.42 -21.33 2.87
C LEU A 608 7.79 -22.01 2.98
N PRO A 609 8.02 -23.09 2.23
CA PRO A 609 9.32 -23.74 2.24
C PRO A 609 10.37 -22.83 1.58
N PHE A 610 11.46 -22.54 2.30
CA PHE A 610 12.56 -21.74 1.77
C PHE A 610 13.50 -22.60 0.91
N LYS A 611 13.63 -22.27 -0.38
CA LYS A 611 14.64 -22.83 -1.28
C LYS A 611 14.93 -21.84 -2.40
N ILE A 612 16.18 -21.44 -2.52
CA ILE A 612 16.69 -20.69 -3.69
C ILE A 612 16.93 -21.69 -4.83
N GLN A 613 16.39 -21.39 -6.01
CA GLN A 613 16.44 -22.27 -7.19
C GLN A 613 17.74 -22.15 -8.00
#